data_AF-A0A8H6MCJ9-F1
#
_entry.id   AF-A0A8H6MCJ9-F1
#
_cell.length_a   1.000
_cell.length_b   1.000
_cell.length_c   1.000
_cell.angle_alpha   90.00
_cell.angle_beta   90.00
_cell.angle_gamma   90.00
#
_symmetry.space_group_name_H-M   'P 1'
#
loop_
_entity.id
_entity.type
_entity.pdbx_description
1 polymer ?
#
loop_
_entity_poly.entity_id
_entity_poly.type
_entity_poly.pdbx_seq_one_letter_code
_entity_poly.pdbx_strand_id
1 'polypeptide(L)'
;MIIGAIVNGLGDTNGSRRVVDTHASTFLHADEPSHSSKPHITILATGPSFQEPRAPEGKEAAYDATIGFSNAASVFQVTRDATSFDDKHIEQLAMHSRQIMMPPTQPFVLGAYRTEFVNIHEDPKTFIRLVLGISSAQEAVLGFDTSVQWTIDAGRKVGGTVSTLDASGERVAYALQSVEPTFFRHSVRGRGTVCWSAKDATGSPVIIKDLWRADMKGAEHEFLERAKGLQGVVQMVSFEDDRAQTKNFRPQTYHSDDFNNRTLSRVTMTRYGPSIAHSTSQWRLIASIRDAIQGHFNLIKANRGILIDLDMAAPVKGKRAPFSVEGRVGTWLYLSFADLANGKANRGLACVDHDYLDDLESFFYVLCHLMYGFDSIGVAKSDTDFRETVMGAWEDEDAVLTAPSKLAYFHSQGMHVVPPSPFWSQACIDLCEKIRHFLCPLLMAKIKIRSTKGAAVREAMLADLHAGMEEHYSEVLGFFDTALEELAKPGGEAPRRPPSASTTSSFDSPRRDANPPLAPVNRGMKRSIEDVEALPNVRRTRSRR
;
A
#
# COMPACT_ATOMS: atom_id res chain seq x y z
N MET A 1 9.39 -33.73 -20.44
CA MET A 1 8.52 -34.75 -21.08
C MET A 1 7.24 -35.03 -20.29
N ILE A 2 7.29 -35.39 -19.00
CA ILE A 2 6.09 -35.76 -18.21
C ILE A 2 5.07 -34.61 -18.11
N ILE A 3 5.48 -33.40 -17.71
CA ILE A 3 4.56 -32.25 -17.56
C ILE A 3 3.84 -31.94 -18.87
N GLY A 4 4.57 -31.92 -20.00
CA GLY A 4 3.98 -31.70 -21.32
C GLY A 4 2.97 -32.77 -21.72
N ALA A 5 3.24 -34.05 -21.40
CA ALA A 5 2.29 -35.13 -21.65
C ALA A 5 1.01 -34.99 -20.81
N ILE A 6 1.11 -34.51 -19.56
CA ILE A 6 -0.06 -34.24 -18.72
C ILE A 6 -0.88 -33.07 -19.30
N VAL A 7 -0.23 -31.93 -19.59
CA VAL A 7 -0.92 -30.75 -20.12
C VAL A 7 -1.60 -31.03 -21.46
N ASN A 8 -0.91 -31.71 -22.38
CA ASN A 8 -1.44 -31.98 -23.72
C ASN A 8 -2.42 -33.17 -23.76
N GLY A 9 -2.20 -34.19 -22.93
CA GLY A 9 -2.96 -35.43 -22.98
C GLY A 9 -4.17 -35.47 -22.04
N LEU A 10 -4.12 -34.72 -20.94
CA LEU A 10 -5.17 -34.72 -19.90
C LEU A 10 -5.75 -33.33 -19.63
N GLY A 11 -5.07 -32.25 -20.05
CA GLY A 11 -5.54 -30.89 -19.86
C GLY A 11 -6.55 -30.48 -20.92
N ASP A 12 -7.69 -29.94 -20.48
CA ASP A 12 -8.65 -29.27 -21.36
C ASP A 12 -8.16 -27.84 -21.67
N THR A 13 -7.09 -27.76 -22.46
CA THR A 13 -6.39 -26.51 -22.73
C THR A 13 -6.62 -25.96 -24.12
N ASN A 14 -7.10 -26.77 -25.08
CA ASN A 14 -7.34 -26.39 -26.48
C ASN A 14 -6.17 -25.61 -27.12
N GLY A 15 -4.92 -25.97 -26.77
CA GLY A 15 -3.71 -25.31 -27.28
C GLY A 15 -3.37 -23.98 -26.62
N SER A 16 -4.17 -23.50 -25.66
CA SER A 16 -3.91 -22.25 -24.93
C SER A 16 -2.77 -22.37 -23.91
N ARG A 17 -2.20 -23.57 -23.73
CA ARG A 17 -1.11 -23.84 -22.81
C ARG A 17 0.02 -24.55 -23.54
N ARG A 18 1.25 -24.10 -23.32
CA ARG A 18 2.44 -24.67 -23.96
C ARG A 18 3.56 -24.81 -22.96
N VAL A 19 4.03 -26.04 -22.76
CA VAL A 19 5.16 -26.34 -21.87
C VAL A 19 6.46 -26.12 -22.63
N VAL A 20 7.31 -25.23 -22.13
CA VAL A 20 8.58 -24.85 -22.75
C VAL A 20 9.72 -25.03 -21.74
N ASP A 21 10.86 -25.52 -22.24
CA ASP A 21 12.10 -25.52 -21.50
C ASP A 21 12.71 -24.11 -21.53
N THR A 22 12.80 -23.48 -20.37
CA THR A 22 13.18 -22.07 -20.21
C THR A 22 14.45 -21.88 -19.38
N HIS A 23 15.21 -22.95 -19.08
CA HIS A 23 16.39 -22.87 -18.22
C HIS A 23 17.47 -21.87 -18.71
N ALA A 24 17.55 -21.64 -20.03
CA ALA A 24 18.46 -20.69 -20.64
C ALA A 24 17.87 -19.26 -20.78
N SER A 25 16.55 -19.12 -20.62
CA SER A 25 15.80 -17.90 -20.90
C SER A 25 15.74 -16.98 -19.69
N THR A 26 15.91 -15.68 -19.92
CA THR A 26 15.91 -14.66 -18.85
C THR A 26 14.55 -14.00 -18.77
N PHE A 27 13.86 -14.14 -17.64
CA PHE A 27 12.57 -13.51 -17.38
C PHE A 27 12.79 -12.29 -16.49
N LEU A 28 12.38 -11.11 -16.97
CA LEU A 28 12.51 -9.87 -16.22
C LEU A 28 11.45 -9.77 -15.13
N HIS A 29 11.82 -9.21 -13.99
CA HIS A 29 10.88 -8.95 -12.90
C HIS A 29 10.05 -7.70 -13.21
N ALA A 30 8.75 -7.76 -12.95
CA ALA A 30 7.84 -6.66 -13.27
C ALA A 30 8.00 -5.47 -12.30
N ASP A 31 8.46 -5.71 -11.07
CA ASP A 31 8.66 -4.69 -10.04
C ASP A 31 10.07 -4.07 -10.04
N GLU A 32 11.06 -4.74 -10.64
CA GLU A 32 12.44 -4.27 -10.67
C GLU A 32 13.10 -4.71 -11.99
N PRO A 33 13.10 -3.86 -13.02
CA PRO A 33 13.60 -4.22 -14.36
C PRO A 33 15.09 -4.62 -14.39
N SER A 34 15.86 -4.26 -13.35
CA SER A 34 17.24 -4.68 -13.19
C SER A 34 17.38 -6.13 -12.70
N HIS A 35 16.32 -6.70 -12.14
CA HIS A 35 16.28 -8.08 -11.65
C HIS A 35 15.66 -9.03 -12.67
N SER A 36 16.10 -10.29 -12.62
CA SER A 36 15.59 -11.34 -13.49
C SER A 36 15.70 -12.72 -12.84
N SER A 37 14.98 -13.69 -13.41
CA SER A 37 15.07 -15.09 -13.03
C SER A 37 15.04 -16.00 -14.25
N LYS A 38 15.48 -17.25 -14.06
CA LYS A 38 15.57 -18.26 -15.12
C LYS A 38 14.83 -19.53 -14.68
N PRO A 39 13.49 -19.56 -14.76
CA PRO A 39 12.73 -20.76 -14.43
C PRO A 39 13.13 -21.92 -15.36
N HIS A 40 13.23 -23.15 -14.85
CA HIS A 40 13.67 -24.28 -15.67
C HIS A 40 12.63 -24.69 -16.71
N ILE A 41 11.37 -24.80 -16.30
CA ILE A 41 10.26 -25.17 -17.20
C ILE A 41 9.13 -24.19 -16.97
N THR A 42 8.54 -23.67 -18.04
CA THR A 42 7.42 -22.73 -17.97
C THR A 42 6.22 -23.30 -18.72
N ILE A 43 5.03 -23.18 -18.12
CA ILE A 43 3.77 -23.37 -18.82
C ILE A 43 3.34 -21.99 -19.33
N LEU A 44 3.61 -21.73 -20.60
CA LEU A 44 3.13 -20.52 -21.26
C LEU A 44 1.62 -20.60 -21.46
N ALA A 45 0.98 -19.45 -21.43
CA ALA A 45 -0.45 -19.31 -21.55
C ALA A 45 -0.84 -18.20 -22.52
N THR A 46 -1.88 -18.48 -23.30
CA THR A 46 -2.63 -17.48 -24.06
C THR A 46 -4.02 -17.32 -23.45
N GLY A 47 -4.62 -16.15 -23.65
CA GLY A 47 -5.92 -15.81 -23.09
C GLY A 47 -5.99 -14.32 -22.77
N PRO A 48 -7.17 -13.81 -22.42
CA PRO A 48 -7.35 -12.39 -22.12
C PRO A 48 -6.44 -11.89 -20.99
N SER A 49 -6.11 -12.71 -19.99
CA SER A 49 -5.25 -12.25 -18.89
C SER A 49 -3.75 -12.20 -19.21
N PHE A 50 -3.31 -12.86 -20.28
CA PHE A 50 -1.90 -13.05 -20.62
C PHE A 50 -1.47 -12.13 -21.76
N GLN A 51 -0.20 -11.72 -21.75
CA GLN A 51 0.40 -10.95 -22.84
C GLN A 51 1.89 -11.26 -22.99
N GLU A 52 2.38 -11.13 -24.22
CA GLU A 52 3.80 -11.25 -24.52
C GLU A 52 4.61 -10.18 -23.76
N PRO A 53 5.78 -10.55 -23.20
CA PRO A 53 6.62 -9.60 -22.48
C PRO A 53 7.14 -8.49 -23.40
N ARG A 54 7.52 -7.36 -22.81
CA ARG A 54 8.16 -6.26 -23.55
C ARG A 54 9.67 -6.38 -23.41
N ALA A 55 10.38 -6.34 -24.53
CA ALA A 55 11.82 -6.15 -24.48
C ALA A 55 12.15 -4.80 -23.81
N PRO A 56 13.17 -4.73 -22.94
CA PRO A 56 13.68 -3.45 -22.48
C PRO A 56 14.15 -2.62 -23.66
N GLU A 57 13.91 -1.31 -23.58
CA GLU A 57 14.36 -0.36 -24.58
C GLU A 57 15.88 -0.47 -24.76
N GLY A 58 16.34 -0.63 -26.00
CA GLY A 58 17.75 -0.81 -26.35
C GLY A 58 18.30 -2.23 -26.11
N LYS A 59 17.47 -3.20 -25.72
CA LYS A 59 17.84 -4.63 -25.56
C LYS A 59 17.01 -5.57 -26.42
N GLU A 60 16.32 -5.06 -27.44
CA GLU A 60 15.36 -5.81 -28.28
C GLU A 60 16.02 -6.99 -28.99
N ALA A 61 17.27 -6.87 -29.43
CA ALA A 61 17.99 -7.94 -30.11
C ALA A 61 18.45 -9.09 -29.18
N ALA A 62 18.53 -8.84 -27.86
CA ALA A 62 19.06 -9.78 -26.88
C ALA A 62 17.96 -10.37 -25.96
N TYR A 63 16.72 -9.90 -26.09
CA TYR A 63 15.60 -10.31 -25.24
C TYR A 63 14.56 -11.07 -26.05
N ASP A 64 14.24 -12.29 -25.60
CA ASP A 64 13.15 -13.07 -26.18
C ASP A 64 11.80 -12.49 -25.73
N ALA A 65 11.18 -11.69 -26.60
CA ALA A 65 9.88 -11.07 -26.34
C ALA A 65 8.70 -12.06 -26.44
N THR A 66 8.95 -13.36 -26.63
CA THR A 66 7.89 -14.37 -26.76
C THR A 66 7.65 -15.16 -25.46
N ILE A 67 8.55 -15.07 -24.48
CA ILE A 67 8.46 -15.84 -23.21
C ILE A 67 8.82 -14.97 -22.00
N GLY A 68 7.95 -14.94 -20.99
CA GLY A 68 8.18 -14.18 -19.76
C GLY A 68 7.12 -14.45 -18.69
N PHE A 69 7.21 -13.76 -17.56
CA PHE A 69 6.22 -13.92 -16.48
C PHE A 69 4.82 -13.44 -16.90
N SER A 70 4.70 -12.47 -17.81
CA SER A 70 3.42 -11.93 -18.27
C SER A 70 2.58 -12.89 -19.13
N ASN A 71 3.21 -13.94 -19.66
CA ASN A 71 2.54 -15.03 -20.38
C ASN A 71 2.84 -16.41 -19.78
N ALA A 72 3.25 -16.48 -18.51
CA ALA A 72 3.42 -17.73 -17.79
C ALA A 72 2.17 -18.00 -16.90
N ALA A 73 1.54 -19.16 -17.07
CA ALA A 73 0.54 -19.64 -16.11
C ALA A 73 1.19 -20.25 -14.87
N SER A 74 2.32 -20.95 -15.04
CA SER A 74 3.08 -21.54 -13.94
C SER A 74 4.52 -21.83 -14.37
N VAL A 75 5.42 -21.98 -13.39
CA VAL A 75 6.80 -22.43 -13.63
C VAL A 75 7.16 -23.60 -12.72
N PHE A 76 8.16 -24.38 -13.14
CA PHE A 76 8.74 -25.47 -12.37
C PHE A 76 10.24 -25.27 -12.24
N GLN A 77 10.74 -25.53 -11.03
CA GLN A 77 12.16 -25.64 -10.74
C GLN A 77 12.52 -27.11 -10.58
N VAL A 78 13.61 -27.53 -11.21
CA VAL A 78 14.06 -28.94 -11.21
C VAL A 78 15.51 -28.99 -10.79
N THR A 79 15.81 -29.67 -9.69
CA THR A 79 17.17 -29.91 -9.19
C THR A 79 17.51 -31.39 -9.37
N ARG A 80 18.70 -31.68 -9.89
CA ARG A 80 19.17 -33.06 -10.12
C ARG A 80 19.91 -33.65 -8.92
N ASP A 81 20.38 -32.80 -8.02
CA ASP A 81 21.17 -33.22 -6.86
C ASP A 81 20.24 -33.71 -5.73
N ALA A 82 20.60 -34.85 -5.14
CA ALA A 82 19.94 -35.41 -3.97
C ALA A 82 20.24 -34.63 -2.66
N THR A 83 20.94 -33.49 -2.76
CA THR A 83 21.25 -32.62 -1.63
C THR A 83 20.04 -31.79 -1.25
N SER A 84 19.92 -31.54 0.06
CA SER A 84 18.75 -30.97 0.73
C SER A 84 18.09 -29.82 -0.04
N PHE A 85 16.79 -29.97 -0.32
CA PHE A 85 15.92 -28.85 -0.62
C PHE A 85 15.95 -27.88 0.57
N ASP A 86 16.66 -26.77 0.40
CA ASP A 86 16.92 -25.78 1.44
C ASP A 86 16.05 -24.54 1.26
N ASP A 87 16.21 -23.58 2.18
CA ASP A 87 15.42 -22.34 2.17
C ASP A 87 15.63 -21.51 0.90
N LYS A 88 16.78 -21.62 0.21
CA LYS A 88 17.04 -20.89 -1.04
C LYS A 88 16.14 -21.36 -2.17
N HIS A 89 15.84 -22.65 -2.24
CA HIS A 89 14.90 -23.17 -3.24
C HIS A 89 13.48 -22.66 -3.00
N ILE A 90 13.08 -22.55 -1.72
CA ILE A 90 11.79 -21.98 -1.32
C ILE A 90 11.73 -20.50 -1.71
N GLU A 91 12.77 -19.73 -1.38
CA GLU A 91 12.87 -18.31 -1.73
C GLU A 91 12.76 -18.11 -3.24
N GLN A 92 13.46 -18.92 -4.05
CA GLN A 92 13.40 -18.84 -5.49
C GLN A 92 11.99 -19.13 -6.04
N LEU A 93 11.32 -20.19 -5.55
CA LEU A 93 9.95 -20.51 -5.95
C LEU A 93 8.95 -19.45 -5.49
N ALA A 94 9.14 -18.88 -4.30
CA ALA A 94 8.34 -17.77 -3.80
C ALA A 94 8.51 -16.53 -4.69
N MET A 95 9.73 -16.25 -5.15
CA MET A 95 10.02 -15.17 -6.10
C MET A 95 9.33 -15.39 -7.45
N HIS A 96 9.41 -16.60 -8.02
CA HIS A 96 8.71 -16.90 -9.28
C HIS A 96 7.19 -16.78 -9.13
N SER A 97 6.63 -17.36 -8.05
CA SER A 97 5.20 -17.26 -7.75
C SER A 97 4.80 -15.80 -7.62
N ARG A 98 5.59 -14.99 -6.91
CA ARG A 98 5.36 -13.55 -6.83
C ARG A 98 5.30 -12.89 -8.21
N GLN A 99 6.22 -13.19 -9.12
CA GLN A 99 6.22 -12.57 -10.46
C GLN A 99 5.02 -12.99 -11.32
N ILE A 100 4.56 -14.24 -11.22
CA ILE A 100 3.36 -14.74 -11.92
C ILE A 100 2.10 -14.11 -11.33
N MET A 101 2.06 -13.92 -10.02
CA MET A 101 0.90 -13.42 -9.29
C MET A 101 0.88 -11.90 -9.12
N MET A 102 1.89 -11.20 -9.65
CA MET A 102 2.01 -9.75 -9.60
C MET A 102 1.04 -8.98 -10.51
N PRO A 103 0.51 -9.51 -11.63
CA PRO A 103 -0.41 -8.74 -12.45
C PRO A 103 -1.59 -8.18 -11.63
N PRO A 104 -2.01 -6.93 -11.88
CA PRO A 104 -3.04 -6.25 -11.08
C PRO A 104 -4.42 -6.92 -11.14
N THR A 105 -4.62 -7.86 -12.07
CA THR A 105 -5.83 -8.67 -12.21
C THR A 105 -5.82 -9.93 -11.35
N GLN A 106 -4.81 -10.14 -10.52
CA GLN A 106 -4.78 -11.25 -9.57
C GLN A 106 -4.90 -10.71 -8.14
N PRO A 107 -6.08 -10.83 -7.52
CA PRO A 107 -6.33 -10.22 -6.23
C PRO A 107 -5.76 -11.12 -5.14
N PHE A 108 -4.44 -11.12 -4.92
CA PHE A 108 -3.82 -11.88 -3.83
C PHE A 108 -3.12 -10.97 -2.85
N VAL A 109 -3.43 -11.15 -1.57
CA VAL A 109 -2.70 -10.56 -0.45
C VAL A 109 -2.25 -11.68 0.49
N LEU A 110 -0.94 -11.94 0.42
CA LEU A 110 -0.05 -12.79 1.21
C LEU A 110 -0.37 -14.22 1.63
N GLY A 111 0.71 -15.01 1.45
CA GLY A 111 1.09 -16.24 2.14
C GLY A 111 1.70 -17.22 1.15
N ALA A 112 3.02 -17.44 1.18
CA ALA A 112 3.61 -18.60 0.49
C ALA A 112 3.33 -19.82 1.37
N TYR A 113 2.27 -20.55 1.04
CA TYR A 113 1.98 -21.83 1.66
C TYR A 113 2.63 -22.92 0.82
N ARG A 114 3.41 -23.78 1.46
CA ARG A 114 3.94 -24.98 0.82
C ARG A 114 3.24 -26.20 1.38
N THR A 115 3.04 -27.18 0.53
CA THR A 115 2.69 -28.52 0.97
C THR A 115 3.91 -29.20 1.59
N GLU A 116 3.70 -30.32 2.27
CA GLU A 116 4.77 -31.28 2.49
C GLU A 116 5.29 -31.82 1.16
N PHE A 117 6.47 -32.44 1.19
CA PHE A 117 7.02 -33.09 -0.01
C PHE A 117 6.13 -34.26 -0.43
N VAL A 118 5.83 -34.31 -1.73
CA VAL A 118 5.07 -35.41 -2.32
C VAL A 118 6.01 -36.29 -3.12
N ASN A 119 6.07 -37.57 -2.79
CA ASN A 119 6.75 -38.55 -3.62
C ASN A 119 5.88 -38.86 -4.85
N ILE A 120 6.23 -38.29 -6.00
CA ILE A 120 5.46 -38.41 -7.24
C ILE A 120 5.41 -39.84 -7.80
N HIS A 121 6.29 -40.74 -7.36
CA HIS A 121 6.27 -42.14 -7.75
C HIS A 121 5.27 -42.96 -6.93
N GLU A 122 5.07 -42.60 -5.66
CA GLU A 122 4.10 -43.24 -4.77
C GLU A 122 2.69 -42.66 -4.95
N ASP A 123 2.59 -41.34 -5.15
CA ASP A 123 1.33 -40.65 -5.42
C ASP A 123 1.39 -39.83 -6.72
N PRO A 124 1.43 -40.49 -7.89
CA PRO A 124 1.42 -39.82 -9.18
C PRO A 124 0.10 -39.06 -9.44
N LYS A 125 -1.00 -39.46 -8.79
CA LYS A 125 -2.31 -38.84 -8.98
C LYS A 125 -2.31 -37.41 -8.45
N THR A 126 -1.73 -37.17 -7.28
CA THR A 126 -1.61 -35.81 -6.74
C THR A 126 -0.74 -34.93 -7.63
N PHE A 127 0.38 -35.45 -8.14
CA PHE A 127 1.22 -34.70 -9.08
C PHE A 127 0.47 -34.32 -10.37
N ILE A 128 -0.27 -35.26 -10.98
CA ILE A 128 -1.09 -34.99 -12.17
C ILE A 128 -2.13 -33.91 -11.87
N ARG A 129 -2.85 -34.02 -10.75
CA ARG A 129 -3.86 -33.03 -10.34
C ARG A 129 -3.28 -31.64 -10.14
N LEU A 130 -2.10 -31.54 -9.53
CA LEU A 130 -1.39 -30.27 -9.36
C LEU A 130 -1.06 -29.65 -10.71
N VAL A 131 -0.45 -30.42 -11.62
CA VAL A 131 -0.09 -29.94 -12.97
C VAL A 131 -1.33 -29.48 -13.73
N LEU A 132 -2.45 -30.22 -13.67
CA LEU A 132 -3.71 -29.82 -14.31
C LEU A 132 -4.29 -28.52 -13.71
N GLY A 133 -4.22 -28.35 -12.39
CA GLY A 133 -4.68 -27.12 -11.73
C GLY A 133 -3.91 -25.88 -12.17
N ILE A 134 -2.57 -25.93 -12.10
CA ILE A 134 -1.69 -24.81 -12.47
C ILE A 134 -1.54 -24.60 -13.98
N SER A 135 -2.17 -25.46 -14.79
CA SER A 135 -2.25 -25.31 -16.25
C SER A 135 -3.68 -25.14 -16.75
N SER A 136 -4.65 -24.89 -15.86
CA SER A 136 -6.05 -24.73 -16.24
C SER A 136 -6.24 -23.64 -17.32
N ALA A 137 -7.07 -23.92 -18.32
CA ALA A 137 -7.52 -22.91 -19.28
C ALA A 137 -8.48 -21.88 -18.64
N GLN A 138 -9.15 -22.27 -17.57
CA GLN A 138 -10.06 -21.40 -16.82
C GLN A 138 -9.23 -20.45 -15.94
N GLU A 139 -9.15 -19.18 -16.35
CA GLU A 139 -8.30 -18.19 -15.68
C GLU A 139 -8.68 -17.96 -14.21
N ALA A 140 -9.97 -18.10 -13.85
CA ALA A 140 -10.40 -18.04 -12.45
C ALA A 140 -9.75 -19.12 -11.58
N VAL A 141 -9.50 -20.32 -12.12
CA VAL A 141 -8.80 -21.41 -11.41
C VAL A 141 -7.32 -21.08 -11.22
N LEU A 142 -6.73 -20.32 -12.14
CA LEU A 142 -5.37 -19.78 -12.01
C LEU A 142 -5.29 -18.55 -11.10
N GLY A 143 -6.43 -18.07 -10.58
CA GLY A 143 -6.49 -16.94 -9.65
C GLY A 143 -6.73 -15.57 -10.28
N PHE A 144 -7.05 -15.49 -11.58
CA PHE A 144 -7.38 -14.22 -12.20
C PHE A 144 -8.79 -13.73 -11.84
N ASP A 145 -8.90 -12.43 -11.58
CA ASP A 145 -10.15 -11.71 -11.49
C ASP A 145 -10.77 -11.57 -12.89
N THR A 146 -11.68 -12.49 -13.21
CA THR A 146 -12.40 -12.53 -14.49
C THR A 146 -13.37 -11.37 -14.70
N SER A 147 -13.59 -10.50 -13.72
CA SER A 147 -14.32 -9.26 -13.96
C SER A 147 -13.47 -8.20 -14.69
N VAL A 148 -12.15 -8.36 -14.71
CA VAL A 148 -11.25 -7.54 -15.53
C VAL A 148 -10.93 -8.32 -16.80
N GLN A 149 -11.33 -7.77 -17.94
CA GLN A 149 -11.16 -8.41 -19.25
C GLN A 149 -10.33 -7.52 -20.16
N TRP A 150 -9.48 -8.12 -20.97
CA TRP A 150 -8.56 -7.41 -21.85
C TRP A 150 -8.87 -7.67 -23.31
N THR A 151 -8.65 -6.64 -24.12
CA THR A 151 -8.55 -6.75 -25.57
C THR A 151 -7.08 -6.94 -25.92
N ILE A 152 -6.76 -8.04 -26.61
CA ILE A 152 -5.42 -8.38 -27.05
C ILE A 152 -5.30 -8.13 -28.55
N ASP A 153 -4.26 -7.40 -28.96
CA ASP A 153 -3.85 -7.24 -30.35
C ASP A 153 -2.35 -7.53 -30.47
N ALA A 154 -1.96 -8.30 -31.48
CA ALA A 154 -0.58 -8.74 -31.71
C ALA A 154 0.14 -9.23 -30.42
N GLY A 155 -0.55 -10.03 -29.60
CA GLY A 155 0.00 -10.60 -28.35
C GLY A 155 0.08 -9.63 -27.17
N ARG A 156 -0.45 -8.41 -27.31
CA ARG A 156 -0.34 -7.32 -26.31
C ARG A 156 -1.71 -6.80 -25.88
N LYS A 157 -1.84 -6.40 -24.62
CA LYS A 157 -3.03 -5.68 -24.15
C LYS A 157 -3.09 -4.29 -24.80
N VAL A 158 -4.21 -3.97 -25.44
CA VAL A 158 -4.47 -2.67 -26.08
C VAL A 158 -5.67 -1.93 -25.50
N GLY A 159 -6.51 -2.63 -24.73
CA GLY A 159 -7.66 -2.06 -24.04
C GLY A 159 -8.26 -3.08 -23.09
N GLY A 160 -9.31 -2.70 -22.35
CA GLY A 160 -9.98 -3.63 -21.45
C GLY A 160 -11.21 -3.04 -20.78
N THR A 161 -11.89 -3.86 -20.00
CA THR A 161 -13.07 -3.50 -19.24
C THR A 161 -12.99 -4.04 -17.82
N VAL A 162 -13.58 -3.33 -16.87
CA VAL A 162 -13.78 -3.80 -15.50
C VAL A 162 -15.26 -3.89 -15.21
N SER A 163 -15.74 -5.07 -14.84
CA SER A 163 -17.12 -5.29 -14.44
C SER A 163 -17.29 -5.21 -12.92
N THR A 164 -18.35 -4.53 -12.48
CA THR A 164 -18.71 -4.35 -11.07
C THR A 164 -20.20 -4.10 -10.96
N LEU A 165 -20.72 -3.94 -9.75
CA LEU A 165 -22.12 -3.56 -9.53
C LEU A 165 -22.32 -2.05 -9.72
N ASP A 166 -23.47 -1.66 -10.24
CA ASP A 166 -23.96 -0.28 -10.21
C ASP A 166 -24.71 0.03 -8.90
N ALA A 167 -25.29 1.23 -8.79
CA ALA A 167 -26.04 1.63 -7.60
C ALA A 167 -27.34 0.84 -7.36
N SER A 168 -27.85 0.15 -8.39
CA SER A 168 -29.02 -0.74 -8.28
C SER A 168 -28.66 -2.18 -7.92
N GLY A 169 -27.36 -2.52 -7.92
CA GLY A 169 -26.87 -3.87 -7.69
C GLY A 169 -26.77 -4.71 -8.97
N GLU A 170 -26.97 -4.11 -10.14
CA GLU A 170 -26.86 -4.78 -11.43
C GLU A 170 -25.42 -4.76 -11.94
N ARG A 171 -25.01 -5.80 -12.67
CA ARG A 171 -23.65 -5.91 -13.20
C ARG A 171 -23.48 -5.02 -14.42
N VAL A 172 -22.51 -4.11 -14.35
CA VAL A 172 -22.14 -3.17 -15.41
C VAL A 172 -20.65 -3.29 -15.72
N ALA A 173 -20.28 -3.07 -16.98
CA ALA A 173 -18.88 -3.05 -17.44
C ALA A 173 -18.44 -1.62 -17.76
N TYR A 174 -17.30 -1.21 -17.20
CA TYR A 174 -16.67 0.08 -17.45
C TYR A 174 -15.49 -0.08 -18.40
N ALA A 175 -15.40 0.78 -19.42
CA ALA A 175 -14.28 0.77 -20.33
C ALA A 175 -13.04 1.40 -19.68
N LEU A 176 -11.93 0.67 -19.63
CA LEU A 176 -10.67 1.16 -19.09
C LEU A 176 -10.08 2.25 -19.98
N GLN A 177 -9.54 3.29 -19.36
CA GLN A 177 -8.83 4.36 -20.07
C GLN A 177 -7.37 4.01 -20.38
N SER A 178 -6.82 3.00 -19.69
CA SER A 178 -5.45 2.52 -19.81
C SER A 178 -5.40 1.03 -19.50
N VAL A 179 -4.46 0.32 -20.12
CA VAL A 179 -4.18 -1.09 -19.78
C VAL A 179 -3.46 -1.23 -18.45
N GLU A 180 -2.72 -0.20 -18.05
CA GLU A 180 -2.08 -0.15 -16.74
C GLU A 180 -2.99 0.56 -15.72
N PRO A 181 -3.09 0.06 -14.48
CA PRO A 181 -3.81 0.73 -13.40
C PRO A 181 -3.18 2.10 -13.11
N THR A 182 -4.01 3.05 -12.66
CA THR A 182 -3.55 4.38 -12.24
C THR A 182 -2.84 4.35 -10.90
N PHE A 183 -3.10 3.32 -10.09
CA PHE A 183 -2.36 3.03 -8.88
C PHE A 183 -2.30 1.52 -8.67
N PHE A 184 -1.11 1.02 -8.37
CA PHE A 184 -0.91 -0.38 -8.01
C PHE A 184 0.30 -0.50 -7.10
N ARG A 185 0.19 -1.29 -6.03
CA ARG A 185 1.34 -1.63 -5.18
C ARG A 185 1.83 -3.04 -5.50
N HIS A 186 3.07 -3.14 -5.97
CA HIS A 186 3.79 -4.40 -6.21
C HIS A 186 4.23 -5.13 -4.92
N SER A 187 3.92 -4.57 -3.75
CA SER A 187 4.22 -5.19 -2.48
C SER A 187 3.25 -6.34 -2.21
N VAL A 188 3.82 -7.51 -1.92
CA VAL A 188 3.05 -8.67 -1.46
C VAL A 188 2.44 -8.36 -0.08
N ARG A 189 3.13 -7.56 0.75
CA ARG A 189 2.67 -7.05 2.05
C ARG A 189 1.83 -5.79 1.89
N GLY A 190 0.59 -5.81 2.40
CA GLY A 190 -0.26 -4.62 2.46
C GLY A 190 -1.73 -4.93 2.23
N ARG A 191 -2.42 -4.00 1.58
CA ARG A 191 -3.86 -4.09 1.24
C ARG A 191 -4.10 -4.48 -0.21
N GLY A 192 -3.05 -4.69 -1.01
CA GLY A 192 -3.16 -5.04 -2.42
C GLY A 192 -4.00 -4.05 -3.22
N THR A 193 -3.89 -2.76 -2.91
CA THR A 193 -4.75 -1.73 -3.50
C THR A 193 -4.44 -1.56 -4.98
N VAL A 194 -5.48 -1.65 -5.81
CA VAL A 194 -5.43 -1.41 -7.25
C VAL A 194 -6.46 -0.34 -7.58
N CYS A 195 -6.09 0.70 -8.33
CA CYS A 195 -7.03 1.70 -8.83
C CYS A 195 -6.99 1.75 -10.35
N TRP A 196 -8.15 1.55 -10.96
CA TRP A 196 -8.36 1.59 -12.40
C TRP A 196 -9.02 2.90 -12.81
N SER A 197 -8.49 3.56 -13.85
CA SER A 197 -9.20 4.69 -14.48
C SER A 197 -10.10 4.17 -15.59
N ALA A 198 -11.38 4.49 -15.54
CA ALA A 198 -12.38 4.00 -16.47
C ALA A 198 -13.37 5.09 -16.89
N LYS A 199 -14.27 4.77 -17.81
CA LYS A 199 -15.43 5.59 -18.18
C LYS A 199 -16.72 4.82 -17.97
N ASP A 200 -17.73 5.50 -17.44
CA ASP A 200 -19.08 4.97 -17.37
C ASP A 200 -19.79 4.99 -18.74
N ALA A 201 -21.04 4.53 -18.79
CA ALA A 201 -21.84 4.49 -20.02
C ALA A 201 -22.11 5.88 -20.63
N THR A 202 -22.03 6.96 -19.84
CA THR A 202 -22.16 8.36 -20.31
C THR A 202 -20.85 8.94 -20.82
N GLY A 203 -19.73 8.23 -20.63
CA GLY A 203 -18.39 8.71 -20.91
C GLY A 203 -17.75 9.48 -19.75
N SER A 204 -18.43 9.59 -18.61
CA SER A 204 -17.94 10.28 -17.42
C SER A 204 -16.80 9.48 -16.77
N PRO A 205 -15.71 10.14 -16.36
CA PRO A 205 -14.54 9.45 -15.83
C PRO A 205 -14.77 8.97 -14.39
N VAL A 206 -14.39 7.72 -14.12
CA VAL A 206 -14.49 7.10 -12.79
C VAL A 206 -13.16 6.45 -12.40
N ILE A 207 -12.97 6.26 -11.10
CA ILE A 207 -11.94 5.40 -10.52
C ILE A 207 -12.63 4.16 -9.94
N ILE A 208 -12.11 2.98 -10.24
CA ILE A 208 -12.53 1.72 -9.63
C ILE A 208 -11.39 1.24 -8.76
N LYS A 209 -11.62 1.17 -7.45
CA LYS A 209 -10.62 0.83 -6.43
C LYS A 209 -10.90 -0.55 -5.87
N ASP A 210 -9.91 -1.45 -5.95
CA ASP A 210 -9.88 -2.72 -5.26
C ASP A 210 -9.01 -2.63 -4.01
N LEU A 211 -9.44 -3.25 -2.91
CA LEU A 211 -8.65 -3.35 -1.69
C LEU A 211 -9.03 -4.57 -0.83
N TRP A 212 -8.02 -5.09 -0.13
CA TRP A 212 -8.16 -6.15 0.87
C TRP A 212 -8.27 -5.58 2.28
N ARG A 213 -9.49 -5.60 2.82
CA ARG A 213 -9.83 -5.15 4.16
C ARG A 213 -9.67 -6.27 5.17
N ALA A 214 -9.06 -6.01 6.33
CA ALA A 214 -9.06 -6.97 7.44
C ALA A 214 -10.43 -7.01 8.13
N ASP A 215 -10.89 -8.19 8.56
CA ASP A 215 -12.24 -8.37 9.11
C ASP A 215 -12.56 -7.45 10.30
N MET A 216 -11.55 -7.07 11.08
CA MET A 216 -11.72 -6.16 12.23
C MET A 216 -11.98 -4.69 11.86
N LYS A 217 -11.94 -4.31 10.59
CA LYS A 217 -12.07 -2.92 10.12
C LYS A 217 -13.42 -2.67 9.45
N GLY A 218 -13.96 -1.46 9.60
CA GLY A 218 -15.17 -1.01 8.90
C GLY A 218 -14.94 -0.93 7.38
N ALA A 219 -15.99 -1.15 6.60
CA ALA A 219 -15.86 -1.11 5.15
C ALA A 219 -15.79 0.33 4.62
N GLU A 220 -14.86 0.61 3.70
CA GLU A 220 -14.64 1.95 3.13
C GLU A 220 -15.93 2.56 2.56
N HIS A 221 -16.76 1.74 1.92
CA HIS A 221 -18.03 2.19 1.34
C HIS A 221 -19.00 2.78 2.39
N GLU A 222 -18.97 2.32 3.65
CA GLU A 222 -19.82 2.88 4.71
C GLU A 222 -19.41 4.31 5.07
N PHE A 223 -18.11 4.59 5.08
CA PHE A 223 -17.58 5.93 5.34
C PHE A 223 -17.82 6.85 4.15
N LEU A 224 -17.67 6.35 2.93
CA LEU A 224 -17.99 7.10 1.71
C LEU A 224 -19.48 7.43 1.62
N GLU A 225 -20.36 6.52 2.01
CA GLU A 225 -21.81 6.79 2.06
C GLU A 225 -22.13 7.90 3.06
N ARG A 226 -21.46 7.91 4.22
CA ARG A 226 -21.58 9.03 5.17
C ARG A 226 -21.04 10.33 4.54
N ALA A 227 -19.94 10.29 3.82
CA ALA A 227 -19.32 11.47 3.20
C ALA A 227 -20.07 12.04 1.98
N LYS A 228 -21.13 11.36 1.51
CA LYS A 228 -21.88 11.74 0.33
C LYS A 228 -22.43 13.17 0.43
N GLY A 229 -22.23 13.93 -0.66
CA GLY A 229 -22.62 15.33 -0.78
C GLY A 229 -21.65 16.33 -0.14
N LEU A 230 -20.61 15.90 0.55
CA LEU A 230 -19.61 16.82 1.12
C LEU A 230 -18.65 17.32 0.03
N GLN A 231 -18.49 18.64 -0.05
CA GLN A 231 -17.53 19.27 -0.94
C GLN A 231 -16.09 18.96 -0.51
N GLY A 232 -15.20 18.74 -1.48
CA GLY A 232 -13.80 18.39 -1.22
C GLY A 232 -13.57 16.94 -0.82
N VAL A 233 -14.62 16.10 -0.81
CA VAL A 233 -14.53 14.66 -0.55
C VAL A 233 -14.97 13.89 -1.79
N VAL A 234 -14.25 12.80 -2.08
CA VAL A 234 -14.59 11.92 -3.21
C VAL A 234 -16.01 11.34 -3.06
N GLN A 235 -16.74 11.29 -4.17
CA GLN A 235 -18.11 10.76 -4.18
C GLN A 235 -18.13 9.33 -4.69
N MET A 236 -18.70 8.42 -3.90
CA MET A 236 -18.92 7.03 -4.29
C MET A 236 -20.10 6.93 -5.26
N VAL A 237 -19.92 6.13 -6.30
CA VAL A 237 -20.93 5.79 -7.31
C VAL A 237 -21.61 4.48 -6.94
N SER A 238 -20.81 3.44 -6.67
CA SER A 238 -21.29 2.10 -6.30
C SER A 238 -20.18 1.32 -5.58
N PHE A 239 -20.52 0.15 -5.03
CA PHE A 239 -19.56 -0.75 -4.39
C PHE A 239 -19.98 -2.21 -4.57
N GLU A 240 -19.01 -3.11 -4.44
CA GLU A 240 -19.18 -4.57 -4.38
C GLU A 240 -18.26 -5.08 -3.27
N ASP A 241 -18.83 -5.42 -2.12
CA ASP A 241 -18.10 -6.02 -0.99
C ASP A 241 -18.12 -7.55 -1.08
N ASP A 242 -17.28 -8.22 -0.29
CA ASP A 242 -17.18 -9.68 -0.20
C ASP A 242 -16.96 -10.41 -1.53
N ARG A 243 -16.12 -9.83 -2.40
CA ARG A 243 -15.77 -10.45 -3.70
C ARG A 243 -14.94 -11.71 -3.54
N ALA A 244 -14.10 -11.76 -2.51
CA ALA A 244 -13.26 -12.89 -2.16
C ALA A 244 -12.76 -12.75 -0.72
N GLN A 245 -12.40 -13.86 -0.08
CA GLN A 245 -11.83 -13.87 1.26
C GLN A 245 -10.55 -14.70 1.30
N THR A 246 -9.51 -14.21 1.99
CA THR A 246 -8.20 -14.88 2.02
C THR A 246 -8.24 -16.25 2.70
N LYS A 247 -9.17 -16.46 3.64
CA LYS A 247 -9.39 -17.78 4.27
C LYS A 247 -9.81 -18.85 3.25
N ASN A 248 -10.47 -18.46 2.15
CA ASN A 248 -10.91 -19.40 1.10
C ASN A 248 -9.75 -19.87 0.22
N PHE A 249 -8.61 -19.17 0.25
CA PHE A 249 -7.39 -19.57 -0.47
C PHE A 249 -6.45 -20.43 0.39
N ARG A 250 -6.90 -20.88 1.57
CA ARG A 250 -6.11 -21.72 2.48
C ARG A 250 -6.72 -23.12 2.57
N PRO A 251 -5.89 -24.14 2.83
CA PRO A 251 -6.41 -25.45 3.15
C PRO A 251 -7.38 -25.36 4.33
N GLN A 252 -8.42 -26.18 4.31
CA GLN A 252 -9.42 -26.22 5.39
C GLN A 252 -8.82 -26.62 6.74
N THR A 253 -7.66 -27.27 6.73
CA THR A 253 -6.86 -27.65 7.91
C THR A 253 -5.94 -26.55 8.42
N TYR A 254 -5.87 -25.39 7.74
CA TYR A 254 -5.01 -24.30 8.17
C TYR A 254 -5.63 -23.58 9.37
N HIS A 255 -4.93 -23.67 10.50
CA HIS A 255 -5.25 -22.95 11.72
C HIS A 255 -3.99 -22.26 12.22
N SER A 256 -4.06 -20.95 12.43
CA SER A 256 -2.99 -20.16 13.02
C SER A 256 -3.64 -19.00 13.76
N ASP A 257 -3.26 -18.83 15.02
CA ASP A 257 -3.76 -17.71 15.84
C ASP A 257 -3.29 -16.35 15.28
N ASP A 258 -2.22 -16.35 14.47
CA ASP A 258 -1.68 -15.16 13.81
C ASP A 258 -2.38 -14.83 12.47
N PHE A 259 -3.27 -15.71 11.99
CA PHE A 259 -3.96 -15.49 10.72
C PHE A 259 -5.15 -14.55 10.87
N ASN A 260 -5.06 -13.42 10.17
CA ASN A 260 -6.14 -12.45 10.06
C ASN A 260 -6.77 -12.53 8.67
N ASN A 261 -8.03 -13.00 8.61
CA ASN A 261 -8.78 -13.03 7.36
C ASN A 261 -8.97 -11.62 6.79
N ARG A 262 -8.98 -11.55 5.46
CA ARG A 262 -9.22 -10.33 4.71
C ARG A 262 -10.27 -10.57 3.65
N THR A 263 -11.06 -9.54 3.40
CA THR A 263 -12.16 -9.52 2.44
C THR A 263 -11.84 -8.50 1.34
N LEU A 264 -11.94 -8.92 0.09
CA LEU A 264 -11.77 -8.07 -1.09
C LEU A 264 -13.05 -7.28 -1.33
N SER A 265 -12.89 -5.96 -1.46
CA SER A 265 -13.95 -5.05 -1.84
C SER A 265 -13.55 -4.23 -3.05
N ARG A 266 -14.52 -3.86 -3.87
CA ARG A 266 -14.39 -2.95 -5.01
C ARG A 266 -15.30 -1.75 -4.81
N VAL A 267 -14.76 -0.54 -4.98
CA VAL A 267 -15.54 0.71 -4.89
C VAL A 267 -15.35 1.51 -6.16
N THR A 268 -16.46 1.91 -6.78
CA THR A 268 -16.48 2.84 -7.91
C THR A 268 -16.73 4.25 -7.40
N MET A 269 -15.90 5.20 -7.81
CA MET A 269 -15.97 6.59 -7.36
C MET A 269 -15.72 7.57 -8.50
N THR A 270 -16.24 8.79 -8.37
CA THR A 270 -16.03 9.86 -9.35
C THR A 270 -14.55 10.23 -9.45
N ARG A 271 -14.03 10.42 -10.67
CA ARG A 271 -12.66 10.88 -10.90
C ARG A 271 -12.60 12.40 -11.00
N TYR A 272 -11.84 13.04 -10.10
CA TYR A 272 -11.71 14.51 -10.04
C TYR A 272 -10.47 15.07 -10.75
N GLY A 273 -9.47 14.24 -11.03
CA GLY A 273 -8.24 14.69 -11.68
C GLY A 273 -7.14 13.63 -11.71
N PRO A 274 -5.96 13.98 -12.25
CA PRO A 274 -4.76 13.15 -12.11
C PRO A 274 -4.23 13.20 -10.67
N SER A 275 -3.37 12.24 -10.32
CA SER A 275 -2.62 12.28 -9.06
C SER A 275 -1.79 13.57 -8.95
N ILE A 276 -1.62 14.09 -7.73
CA ILE A 276 -0.73 15.23 -7.43
C ILE A 276 0.71 15.00 -7.90
N ALA A 277 1.09 13.72 -8.02
CA ALA A 277 2.31 13.25 -8.65
C ALA A 277 2.57 13.83 -10.04
N HIS A 278 1.51 14.06 -10.83
CA HIS A 278 1.60 14.57 -12.19
C HIS A 278 1.37 16.07 -12.26
N SER A 279 1.41 16.78 -11.13
CA SER A 279 1.37 18.23 -11.15
C SER A 279 2.56 18.77 -11.96
N THR A 280 2.43 19.99 -12.46
CA THR A 280 3.47 20.68 -13.24
C THR A 280 3.73 22.09 -12.73
N SER A 281 3.10 22.47 -11.61
CA SER A 281 3.13 23.81 -11.03
C SER A 281 3.10 23.71 -9.51
N GLN A 282 3.86 24.62 -8.87
CA GLN A 282 3.86 24.74 -7.41
C GLN A 282 2.47 25.13 -6.93
N TRP A 283 1.83 26.08 -7.62
CA TRP A 283 0.47 26.52 -7.33
C TRP A 283 -0.50 25.34 -7.28
N ARG A 284 -0.47 24.43 -8.27
CA ARG A 284 -1.38 23.28 -8.30
C ARG A 284 -1.13 22.29 -7.16
N LEU A 285 0.12 22.07 -6.75
CA LEU A 285 0.43 21.20 -5.62
C LEU A 285 -0.10 21.81 -4.32
N ILE A 286 0.20 23.08 -4.07
CA ILE A 286 -0.25 23.80 -2.88
C ILE A 286 -1.79 23.88 -2.83
N ALA A 287 -2.45 24.17 -3.95
CA ALA A 287 -3.90 24.21 -4.05
C ALA A 287 -4.54 22.84 -3.75
N SER A 288 -3.92 21.75 -4.23
CA SER A 288 -4.42 20.40 -3.97
C SER A 288 -4.38 20.04 -2.48
N ILE A 289 -3.32 20.43 -1.77
CA ILE A 289 -3.19 20.20 -0.32
C ILE A 289 -4.21 21.07 0.44
N ARG A 290 -4.34 22.35 0.05
CA ARG A 290 -5.34 23.28 0.61
C ARG A 290 -6.75 22.71 0.50
N ASP A 291 -7.12 22.21 -0.68
CA ASP A 291 -8.44 21.62 -0.92
C ASP A 291 -8.64 20.30 -0.17
N ALA A 292 -7.59 19.50 0.00
CA ALA A 292 -7.63 18.29 0.83
C ALA A 292 -7.87 18.63 2.32
N ILE A 293 -7.21 19.66 2.85
CA ILE A 293 -7.44 20.17 4.22
C ILE A 293 -8.88 20.69 4.37
N GLN A 294 -9.38 21.42 3.37
CA GLN A 294 -10.77 21.89 3.36
C GLN A 294 -11.78 20.73 3.33
N GLY A 295 -11.53 19.70 2.51
CA GLY A 295 -12.35 18.49 2.46
C GLY A 295 -12.34 17.73 3.79
N HIS A 296 -11.18 17.63 4.43
CA HIS A 296 -11.02 17.07 5.77
C HIS A 296 -11.80 17.88 6.82
N PHE A 297 -11.72 19.20 6.81
CA PHE A 297 -12.53 20.05 7.69
C PHE A 297 -14.03 19.80 7.51
N ASN A 298 -14.50 19.70 6.27
CA ASN A 298 -15.90 19.42 5.98
C ASN A 298 -16.36 18.06 6.53
N LEU A 299 -15.49 17.04 6.52
CA LEU A 299 -15.76 15.74 7.14
C LEU A 299 -15.86 15.82 8.66
N ILE A 300 -14.93 16.52 9.31
CA ILE A 300 -14.92 16.71 10.76
C ILE A 300 -16.15 17.50 11.19
N LYS A 301 -16.46 18.61 10.51
CA LYS A 301 -17.63 19.46 10.81
C LYS A 301 -18.95 18.72 10.66
N ALA A 302 -19.06 17.85 9.65
CA ALA A 302 -20.23 17.00 9.49
C ALA A 302 -20.26 15.81 10.49
N ASN A 303 -19.22 15.64 11.32
CA ASN A 303 -19.01 14.52 12.24
C ASN A 303 -19.02 13.16 11.51
N ARG A 304 -18.43 13.10 10.30
CA ARG A 304 -18.52 11.95 9.39
C ARG A 304 -17.21 11.20 9.16
N GLY A 305 -16.12 11.57 9.82
CA GLY A 305 -14.87 10.79 9.86
C GLY A 305 -13.61 11.63 9.62
N ILE A 306 -12.47 10.95 9.64
CA ILE A 306 -11.11 11.46 9.37
C ILE A 306 -10.69 11.04 7.95
N LEU A 307 -9.90 11.86 7.25
CA LEU A 307 -9.59 11.72 5.82
C LEU A 307 -8.23 11.07 5.57
N ILE A 308 -8.17 9.74 5.41
CA ILE A 308 -7.38 9.05 4.36
C ILE A 308 -7.73 7.57 4.42
N ASP A 309 -7.87 6.92 3.24
CA ASP A 309 -8.14 5.47 3.11
C ASP A 309 -9.24 5.02 4.08
N LEU A 310 -10.51 5.25 3.73
CA LEU A 310 -11.55 5.19 4.76
C LEU A 310 -11.76 3.76 5.31
N ASP A 311 -11.13 2.73 4.74
CA ASP A 311 -10.97 1.41 5.37
C ASP A 311 -10.18 1.46 6.71
N MET A 312 -9.45 2.55 6.95
CA MET A 312 -8.68 2.86 8.14
C MET A 312 -9.30 3.98 8.99
N ALA A 313 -10.35 4.65 8.50
CA ALA A 313 -10.96 5.77 9.20
C ALA A 313 -11.68 5.30 10.49
N ALA A 314 -11.63 6.15 11.51
CA ALA A 314 -12.38 5.97 12.74
C ALA A 314 -13.46 7.06 12.89
N PRO A 315 -14.62 6.77 13.49
CA PRO A 315 -15.62 7.78 13.83
C PRO A 315 -15.05 8.83 14.80
N VAL A 316 -15.44 10.10 14.63
CA VAL A 316 -15.03 11.22 15.50
C VAL A 316 -15.52 11.02 16.95
N LYS A 317 -16.65 10.33 17.15
CA LYS A 317 -17.24 10.03 18.47
C LYS A 317 -17.44 8.52 18.64
N GLY A 318 -16.93 7.95 19.74
CA GLY A 318 -17.10 6.53 20.11
C GLY A 318 -15.90 5.97 20.89
N LYS A 319 -16.10 4.86 21.64
CA LYS A 319 -14.98 4.15 22.29
C LYS A 319 -14.03 3.62 21.22
N ARG A 320 -12.79 4.08 21.25
CA ARG A 320 -11.73 3.65 20.36
C ARG A 320 -11.07 2.39 20.90
N ALA A 321 -10.76 1.44 20.02
CA ALA A 321 -9.75 0.46 20.35
C ALA A 321 -8.40 1.19 20.46
N PRO A 322 -7.55 0.89 21.46
CA PRO A 322 -6.24 1.50 21.56
C PRO A 322 -5.48 1.29 20.25
N PHE A 323 -4.91 2.37 19.73
CA PHE A 323 -4.04 2.38 18.55
C PHE A 323 -2.86 1.45 18.84
N SER A 324 -2.90 0.20 18.37
CA SER A 324 -1.77 -0.71 18.53
C SER A 324 -0.77 -0.43 17.43
N VAL A 325 0.40 0.06 17.81
CA VAL A 325 1.54 0.21 16.89
C VAL A 325 2.05 -1.15 16.39
N GLU A 326 1.67 -2.23 17.08
CA GLU A 326 1.84 -3.62 16.60
C GLU A 326 0.99 -3.93 15.35
N GLY A 327 0.03 -3.07 14.98
CA GLY A 327 -0.88 -3.25 13.86
C GLY A 327 -0.65 -2.32 12.65
N ARG A 328 0.60 -1.94 12.30
CA ARG A 328 1.00 -1.15 11.08
C ARG A 328 -0.12 -0.28 10.50
N VAL A 329 -0.43 0.83 11.16
CA VAL A 329 -1.35 1.85 10.63
C VAL A 329 -0.57 3.11 10.31
N GLY A 330 -0.66 3.57 9.07
CA GLY A 330 -0.02 4.79 8.58
C GLY A 330 1.42 4.58 8.06
N THR A 331 1.81 5.40 7.08
CA THR A 331 3.23 5.51 6.69
C THR A 331 3.95 6.33 7.76
N TRP A 332 5.02 5.78 8.34
CA TRP A 332 5.78 6.39 9.45
C TRP A 332 6.11 7.87 9.25
N LEU A 333 6.50 8.21 8.02
CA LEU A 333 6.79 9.58 7.57
C LEU A 333 5.68 10.58 7.94
N TYR A 334 4.41 10.16 7.86
CA TYR A 334 3.25 11.04 8.05
C TYR A 334 2.56 10.88 9.41
N LEU A 335 2.99 9.94 10.26
CA LEU A 335 2.39 9.77 11.60
C LEU A 335 2.67 10.98 12.50
N SER A 336 1.67 11.44 13.24
CA SER A 336 1.86 12.53 14.20
C SER A 336 2.77 12.11 15.36
N PHE A 337 3.31 13.08 16.08
CA PHE A 337 4.04 12.82 17.32
C PHE A 337 3.19 12.06 18.33
N ALA A 338 1.89 12.37 18.45
CA ALA A 338 1.00 11.70 19.39
C ALA A 338 0.85 10.22 19.05
N ASP A 339 0.68 9.88 17.77
CA ASP A 339 0.59 8.49 17.30
C ASP A 339 1.89 7.73 17.55
N LEU A 340 3.03 8.33 17.21
CA LEU A 340 4.36 7.74 17.47
C LEU A 340 4.61 7.56 18.98
N ALA A 341 4.15 8.50 19.81
CA ALA A 341 4.26 8.41 21.26
C ALA A 341 3.33 7.34 21.85
N ASN A 342 2.14 7.13 21.27
CA ASN A 342 1.22 6.06 21.64
C ASN A 342 1.86 4.67 21.43
N GLY A 343 2.63 4.48 20.36
CA GLY A 343 3.38 3.24 20.14
C GLY A 343 4.40 2.89 21.22
N LYS A 344 4.88 3.89 21.96
CA LYS A 344 5.80 3.71 23.09
C LYS A 344 5.10 3.40 24.41
N ALA A 345 3.78 3.18 24.44
CA ALA A 345 2.97 3.16 25.67
C ALA A 345 3.31 2.04 26.70
N ASN A 346 4.33 1.21 26.46
CA ASN A 346 4.91 0.34 27.50
C ASN A 346 5.80 1.08 28.53
N ARG A 347 5.84 2.42 28.56
CA ARG A 347 6.64 3.25 29.50
C ARG A 347 5.85 4.14 30.47
N GLY A 348 4.60 3.79 30.80
CA GLY A 348 3.85 4.44 31.91
C GLY A 348 3.26 5.84 31.61
N LEU A 349 3.20 6.25 30.35
CA LEU A 349 2.50 7.47 29.90
C LEU A 349 1.09 7.14 29.39
N ALA A 350 0.14 8.06 29.57
CA ALA A 350 -1.22 7.89 29.06
C ALA A 350 -1.25 7.93 27.52
N CYS A 351 -2.10 7.11 26.90
CA CYS A 351 -2.44 7.22 25.49
C CYS A 351 -3.28 8.48 25.26
N VAL A 352 -3.02 9.21 24.17
CA VAL A 352 -3.87 10.33 23.72
C VAL A 352 -4.49 9.92 22.41
N ASP A 353 -5.79 10.06 22.33
CA ASP A 353 -6.59 9.71 21.18
C ASP A 353 -6.25 10.57 19.96
N HIS A 354 -6.08 9.95 18.78
CA HIS A 354 -5.85 10.63 17.50
C HIS A 354 -6.98 11.64 17.18
N ASP A 355 -6.68 12.87 16.78
CA ASP A 355 -7.69 13.89 16.50
C ASP A 355 -7.34 14.72 15.26
N TYR A 356 -8.17 15.72 14.95
CA TYR A 356 -7.97 16.55 13.76
C TYR A 356 -6.65 17.32 13.75
N LEU A 357 -6.01 17.54 14.92
CA LEU A 357 -4.69 18.18 14.98
C LEU A 357 -3.59 17.22 14.52
N ASP A 358 -3.76 15.91 14.74
CA ASP A 358 -2.85 14.90 14.20
C ASP A 358 -2.93 14.86 12.67
N ASP A 359 -4.14 14.98 12.11
CA ASP A 359 -4.33 15.08 10.66
C ASP A 359 -3.70 16.36 10.07
N LEU A 360 -3.84 17.51 10.73
CA LEU A 360 -3.18 18.75 10.31
C LEU A 360 -1.65 18.63 10.38
N GLU A 361 -1.12 17.94 11.39
CA GLU A 361 0.30 17.59 11.48
C GLU A 361 0.73 16.65 10.34
N SER A 362 -0.09 15.67 9.97
CA SER A 362 0.15 14.81 8.81
C SER A 362 0.15 15.60 7.48
N PHE A 363 -0.77 16.54 7.28
CA PHE A 363 -0.75 17.44 6.11
C PHE A 363 0.52 18.27 6.04
N PHE A 364 1.00 18.76 7.18
CA PHE A 364 2.28 19.44 7.27
C PHE A 364 3.45 18.52 6.84
N TYR A 365 3.45 17.25 7.26
CA TYR A 365 4.46 16.29 6.81
C TYR A 365 4.39 15.95 5.33
N VAL A 366 3.19 15.93 4.73
CA VAL A 366 3.05 15.82 3.26
C VAL A 366 3.70 17.01 2.56
N LEU A 367 3.48 18.23 3.06
CA LEU A 367 4.11 19.43 2.51
C LEU A 367 5.64 19.38 2.65
N CYS A 368 6.15 19.00 3.82
CA CYS A 368 7.59 18.81 4.01
C CYS A 368 8.15 17.73 3.07
N HIS A 369 7.46 16.61 2.90
CA HIS A 369 7.92 15.55 1.99
C HIS A 369 8.00 16.03 0.54
N LEU A 370 7.02 16.81 0.07
CA LEU A 370 7.11 17.41 -1.27
C LEU A 370 8.32 18.34 -1.38
N MET A 371 8.60 19.13 -0.34
CA MET A 371 9.68 20.11 -0.35
C MET A 371 11.09 19.52 -0.25
N TYR A 372 11.25 18.47 0.57
CA TYR A 372 12.54 17.85 0.86
C TYR A 372 12.78 16.58 0.07
N GLY A 373 11.74 15.89 -0.39
CA GLY A 373 11.85 14.62 -1.10
C GLY A 373 12.11 14.75 -2.60
N PHE A 374 11.97 15.95 -3.15
CA PHE A 374 11.99 16.21 -4.59
C PHE A 374 12.89 17.39 -4.95
N ASP A 375 13.70 17.21 -6.00
CA ASP A 375 14.54 18.26 -6.58
C ASP A 375 13.72 19.22 -7.45
N SER A 376 12.66 18.73 -8.07
CA SER A 376 11.64 19.53 -8.74
C SER A 376 10.35 18.70 -8.84
N ILE A 377 9.27 19.27 -9.36
CA ILE A 377 8.01 18.53 -9.46
C ILE A 377 8.21 17.26 -10.30
N GLY A 378 7.94 16.12 -9.65
CA GLY A 378 8.07 14.80 -10.25
C GLY A 378 9.50 14.26 -10.40
N VAL A 379 10.50 14.98 -9.90
CA VAL A 379 11.88 14.50 -9.84
C VAL A 379 12.26 14.25 -8.39
N ALA A 380 12.12 13.00 -7.95
CA ALA A 380 12.49 12.58 -6.60
C ALA A 380 14.02 12.67 -6.42
N LYS A 381 14.47 13.04 -5.21
CA LYS A 381 15.88 13.01 -4.85
C LYS A 381 16.44 11.58 -4.92
N SER A 382 17.76 11.45 -5.08
CA SER A 382 18.40 10.15 -4.88
C SER A 382 18.16 9.61 -3.46
N ASP A 383 18.32 8.31 -3.25
CA ASP A 383 18.11 7.73 -1.91
C ASP A 383 19.08 8.30 -0.88
N THR A 384 20.36 8.41 -1.24
CA THR A 384 21.38 9.04 -0.43
C THR A 384 20.99 10.46 -0.04
N ASP A 385 20.64 11.30 -1.02
CA ASP A 385 20.30 12.71 -0.76
C ASP A 385 19.03 12.84 0.08
N PHE A 386 18.03 11.95 -0.12
CA PHE A 386 16.81 11.93 0.66
C PHE A 386 17.09 11.62 2.15
N ARG A 387 17.92 10.59 2.40
CA ARG A 387 18.27 10.15 3.76
C ARG A 387 19.11 11.17 4.52
N GLU A 388 19.84 12.04 3.82
CA GLU A 388 20.57 13.16 4.41
C GLU A 388 19.65 14.32 4.83
N THR A 389 18.42 14.38 4.33
CA THR A 389 17.43 15.37 4.81
C THR A 389 16.80 14.96 6.14
N VAL A 390 16.01 15.88 6.73
CA VAL A 390 15.18 15.58 7.90
C VAL A 390 14.15 14.46 7.65
N MET A 391 13.76 14.22 6.39
CA MET A 391 12.82 13.13 6.03
C MET A 391 13.42 11.73 6.29
N GLY A 392 14.74 11.57 6.15
CA GLY A 392 15.40 10.27 6.38
C GLY A 392 15.20 9.75 7.80
N ALA A 393 15.24 10.66 8.78
CA ALA A 393 14.96 10.33 10.18
C ALA A 393 13.46 10.13 10.46
N TRP A 394 12.57 10.58 9.58
CA TRP A 394 11.13 10.44 9.74
C TRP A 394 10.56 9.18 9.07
N GLU A 395 11.27 8.64 8.10
CA GLU A 395 10.94 7.36 7.45
C GLU A 395 11.36 6.14 8.30
N ASP A 396 12.25 6.33 9.28
CA ASP A 396 12.72 5.26 10.16
C ASP A 396 11.54 4.63 10.95
N GLU A 397 11.45 3.29 10.91
CA GLU A 397 10.41 2.52 11.60
C GLU A 397 10.69 2.34 13.11
N ASP A 398 11.59 3.13 13.69
CA ASP A 398 11.80 3.22 15.12
C ASP A 398 11.18 4.51 15.70
N ALA A 399 10.03 4.37 16.36
CA ALA A 399 9.38 5.48 17.05
C ALA A 399 10.31 6.21 18.03
N VAL A 400 11.28 5.51 18.64
CA VAL A 400 12.30 6.08 19.56
C VAL A 400 13.16 7.12 18.86
N LEU A 401 13.46 6.95 17.57
CA LEU A 401 14.22 7.88 16.75
C LEU A 401 13.31 8.93 16.09
N THR A 402 12.20 8.48 15.52
CA THR A 402 11.30 9.29 14.68
C THR A 402 10.61 10.39 15.47
N ALA A 403 10.03 10.07 16.64
CA ALA A 403 9.27 11.06 17.41
C ALA A 403 10.13 12.22 17.94
N PRO A 404 11.32 11.99 18.55
CA PRO A 404 12.21 13.08 18.94
C PRO A 404 12.72 13.91 17.76
N SER A 405 12.97 13.31 16.61
CA SER A 405 13.39 14.03 15.39
C SER A 405 12.30 15.02 14.94
N LYS A 406 11.04 14.58 14.89
CA LYS A 406 9.89 15.45 14.58
C LYS A 406 9.74 16.58 15.59
N LEU A 407 9.87 16.27 16.88
CA LEU A 407 9.80 17.28 17.95
C LEU A 407 10.96 18.30 17.85
N ALA A 408 12.18 17.84 17.57
CA ALA A 408 13.34 18.71 17.40
C ALA A 408 13.15 19.68 16.22
N TYR A 409 12.52 19.23 15.14
CA TYR A 409 12.20 20.08 13.99
C TYR A 409 11.20 21.21 14.33
N PHE A 410 10.24 20.96 15.23
CA PHE A 410 9.34 22.02 15.72
C PHE A 410 10.06 23.04 16.63
N HIS A 411 11.09 22.62 17.35
CA HIS A 411 11.85 23.48 18.27
C HIS A 411 13.05 24.19 17.64
N SER A 412 13.57 23.71 16.52
CA SER A 412 14.72 24.34 15.87
C SER A 412 14.34 25.75 15.39
N GLN A 413 15.28 26.69 15.53
CA GLN A 413 15.16 28.07 15.01
C GLN A 413 15.30 28.14 13.48
N GLY A 414 15.06 27.03 12.77
CA GLY A 414 15.02 27.00 11.32
C GLY A 414 15.04 25.62 10.70
N MET A 415 14.49 25.57 9.50
CA MET A 415 14.62 24.54 8.46
C MET A 415 16.09 24.25 8.01
N HIS A 416 17.10 24.57 8.83
CA HIS A 416 18.44 24.97 8.36
C HIS A 416 19.55 23.92 8.36
N VAL A 417 19.30 22.63 8.63
CA VAL A 417 20.40 21.65 8.44
C VAL A 417 20.60 21.33 6.95
N VAL A 418 19.50 21.27 6.19
CA VAL A 418 19.50 21.16 4.71
C VAL A 418 18.32 21.97 4.19
N PRO A 419 18.51 23.02 3.37
CA PRO A 419 17.38 23.75 2.78
C PRO A 419 16.61 22.86 1.79
N PRO A 420 15.30 23.11 1.57
CA PRO A 420 14.55 22.43 0.52
C PRO A 420 15.17 22.74 -0.85
N SER A 421 14.79 21.97 -1.88
CA SER A 421 15.30 22.20 -3.23
C SER A 421 15.12 23.68 -3.65
N PRO A 422 16.10 24.30 -4.34
CA PRO A 422 15.98 25.65 -4.91
C PRO A 422 14.81 25.81 -5.89
N PHE A 423 14.20 24.70 -6.31
CA PHE A 423 12.96 24.70 -7.06
C PHE A 423 11.80 25.37 -6.31
N TRP A 424 11.71 25.22 -4.99
CA TRP A 424 10.60 25.76 -4.20
C TRP A 424 10.73 27.27 -4.01
N SER A 425 9.66 28.00 -4.33
CA SER A 425 9.61 29.45 -4.18
C SER A 425 9.64 29.87 -2.71
N GLN A 426 9.98 31.13 -2.45
CA GLN A 426 9.92 31.70 -1.10
C GLN A 426 8.50 31.61 -0.50
N ALA A 427 7.45 31.75 -1.32
CA ALA A 427 6.06 31.58 -0.86
C ALA A 427 5.79 30.18 -0.28
N CYS A 428 6.34 29.13 -0.88
CA CYS A 428 6.23 27.76 -0.37
C CYS A 428 7.02 27.56 0.93
N ILE A 429 8.20 28.19 1.03
CA ILE A 429 9.03 28.15 2.25
C ILE A 429 8.32 28.87 3.40
N ASP A 430 7.79 30.06 3.15
CA ASP A 430 7.05 30.85 4.13
C ASP A 430 5.77 30.13 4.60
N LEU A 431 5.07 29.43 3.69
CA LEU A 431 3.93 28.58 4.03
C LEU A 431 4.32 27.49 5.05
N CYS A 432 5.40 26.75 4.76
CA CYS A 432 5.93 25.72 5.65
C CYS A 432 6.27 26.29 7.04
N GLU A 433 6.98 27.42 7.09
CA GLU A 433 7.35 28.06 8.35
C GLU A 433 6.13 28.57 9.12
N LYS A 434 5.13 29.15 8.46
CA LYS A 434 3.88 29.61 9.12
C LYS A 434 3.13 28.44 9.75
N ILE A 435 2.93 27.34 9.01
CA ILE A 435 2.27 26.14 9.52
C ILE A 435 3.07 25.54 10.70
N ARG A 436 4.40 25.46 10.58
CA ARG A 436 5.27 24.95 11.65
C ARG A 436 5.12 25.76 12.94
N HIS A 437 5.18 27.08 12.84
CA HIS A 437 5.03 27.98 13.98
C HIS A 437 3.65 27.87 14.61
N PHE A 438 2.60 27.73 13.81
CA PHE A 438 1.22 27.56 14.28
C PHE A 438 1.00 26.22 14.99
N LEU A 439 1.50 25.12 14.43
CA LEU A 439 1.32 23.77 15.02
C LEU A 439 2.17 23.55 16.28
N CYS A 440 3.33 24.21 16.41
CA CYS A 440 4.24 24.03 17.55
C CYS A 440 3.57 24.20 18.94
N PRO A 441 2.85 25.29 19.24
CA PRO A 441 2.15 25.43 20.53
C PRO A 441 1.04 24.39 20.73
N LEU A 442 0.34 23.97 19.66
CA LEU A 442 -0.71 22.93 19.73
C LEU A 442 -0.10 21.56 20.07
N LEU A 443 1.02 21.22 19.45
CA LEU A 443 1.81 20.02 19.78
C LEU A 443 2.25 20.04 21.25
N MET A 444 2.78 21.18 21.74
CA MET A 444 3.18 21.33 23.14
C MET A 444 2.00 21.16 24.10
N ALA A 445 0.82 21.67 23.73
CA ALA A 445 -0.40 21.46 24.51
C ALA A 445 -0.76 19.97 24.58
N LYS A 446 -0.70 19.22 23.47
CA LYS A 446 -0.95 17.77 23.46
C LYS A 446 0.06 16.98 24.30
N ILE A 447 1.34 17.35 24.28
CA ILE A 447 2.38 16.74 25.15
C ILE A 447 2.07 16.99 26.63
N LYS A 448 1.63 18.21 26.97
CA LYS A 448 1.19 18.55 28.33
C LYS A 448 -0.04 17.75 28.75
N ILE A 449 -1.04 17.61 27.87
CA ILE A 449 -2.22 16.77 28.11
C ILE A 449 -1.79 15.34 28.41
N ARG A 450 -0.91 14.75 27.58
CA ARG A 450 -0.39 13.39 27.75
C ARG A 450 0.26 13.16 29.12
N SER A 451 1.05 14.12 29.59
CA SER A 451 1.77 14.03 30.87
C SER A 451 0.90 14.37 32.09
N THR A 452 -0.31 14.90 31.88
CA THR A 452 -1.21 15.29 32.96
C THR A 452 -1.88 14.07 33.62
N LYS A 453 -1.84 14.05 34.96
CA LYS A 453 -2.49 13.01 35.78
C LYS A 453 -4.00 13.25 35.85
N GLY A 454 -4.76 12.15 35.80
CA GLY A 454 -6.23 12.16 35.85
C GLY A 454 -6.87 12.20 34.47
N ALA A 455 -7.66 11.15 34.15
CA ALA A 455 -8.31 11.03 32.85
C ALA A 455 -9.29 12.19 32.56
N ALA A 456 -10.13 12.54 33.54
CA ALA A 456 -11.10 13.62 33.41
C ALA A 456 -10.43 15.00 33.17
N VAL A 457 -9.27 15.24 33.78
CA VAL A 457 -8.51 16.49 33.54
C VAL A 457 -7.97 16.54 32.12
N ARG A 458 -7.42 15.41 31.63
CA ARG A 458 -6.96 15.31 30.24
C ARG A 458 -8.09 15.52 29.24
N GLU A 459 -9.25 14.92 29.51
CA GLU A 459 -10.44 15.06 28.68
C GLU A 459 -10.93 16.51 28.62
N ALA A 460 -10.97 17.21 29.76
CA ALA A 460 -11.32 18.64 29.80
C ALA A 460 -10.31 19.50 29.02
N MET A 461 -9.01 19.30 29.23
CA MET A 461 -7.97 20.04 28.49
C MET A 461 -8.01 19.78 26.99
N LEU A 462 -8.34 18.54 26.59
CA LEU A 462 -8.50 18.18 25.18
C LEU A 462 -9.75 18.85 24.59
N ALA A 463 -10.86 18.90 25.34
CA ALA A 463 -12.07 19.60 24.94
C ALA A 463 -11.83 21.11 24.76
N ASP A 464 -11.06 21.74 25.66
CA ASP A 464 -10.65 23.15 25.54
C ASP A 464 -9.82 23.38 24.26
N LEU A 465 -8.89 22.47 23.95
CA LEU A 465 -8.09 22.53 22.73
C LEU A 465 -8.95 22.31 21.46
N HIS A 466 -9.97 21.45 21.55
CA HIS A 466 -10.91 21.18 20.46
C HIS A 466 -11.93 22.31 20.26
N ALA A 467 -12.13 23.19 21.25
CA ALA A 467 -13.02 24.35 21.11
C ALA A 467 -12.55 25.34 20.03
N GLY A 468 -11.24 25.39 19.74
CA GLY A 468 -10.66 26.24 18.69
C GLY A 468 -10.59 25.59 17.30
N MET A 469 -11.33 24.49 17.06
CA MET A 469 -11.18 23.70 15.84
C MET A 469 -11.46 24.50 14.56
N GLU A 470 -12.52 25.30 14.52
CA GLU A 470 -12.86 26.09 13.32
C GLU A 470 -11.79 27.17 13.06
N GLU A 471 -11.29 27.82 14.11
CA GLU A 471 -10.22 28.81 14.03
C GLU A 471 -8.91 28.18 13.53
N HIS A 472 -8.57 26.99 14.03
CA HIS A 472 -7.35 26.29 13.60
C HIS A 472 -7.37 25.96 12.10
N TYR A 473 -8.49 25.46 11.58
CA TYR A 473 -8.62 25.24 10.14
C TYR A 473 -8.61 26.55 9.35
N SER A 474 -9.32 27.57 9.82
CA SER A 474 -9.36 28.87 9.16
C SER A 474 -7.97 29.50 9.03
N GLU A 475 -7.15 29.39 10.09
CA GLU A 475 -5.79 29.93 10.10
C GLU A 475 -4.86 29.15 9.16
N VAL A 476 -4.87 27.82 9.23
CA VAL A 476 -4.08 26.97 8.32
C VAL A 476 -4.47 27.22 6.86
N LEU A 477 -5.76 27.21 6.53
CA LEU A 477 -6.24 27.50 5.18
C LEU A 477 -5.83 28.91 4.72
N GLY A 478 -5.89 29.91 5.60
CA GLY A 478 -5.43 31.27 5.32
C GLY A 478 -3.95 31.35 4.96
N PHE A 479 -3.09 30.52 5.56
CA PHE A 479 -1.68 30.42 5.15
C PHE A 479 -1.53 29.90 3.72
N PHE A 480 -2.28 28.86 3.35
CA PHE A 480 -2.30 28.34 1.98
C PHE A 480 -2.83 29.39 0.99
N ASP A 481 -3.93 30.06 1.32
CA ASP A 481 -4.54 31.07 0.46
C ASP A 481 -3.55 32.23 0.20
N THR A 482 -2.83 32.70 1.23
CA THR A 482 -1.74 33.69 1.09
C THR A 482 -0.64 33.19 0.16
N ALA A 483 -0.19 31.94 0.31
CA ALA A 483 0.87 31.38 -0.53
C ALA A 483 0.43 31.24 -1.99
N LEU A 484 -0.83 30.86 -2.24
CA LEU A 484 -1.41 30.75 -3.57
C LEU A 484 -1.52 32.11 -4.27
N GLU A 485 -1.88 33.17 -3.53
CA GLU A 485 -1.87 34.54 -4.04
C GLU A 485 -0.48 34.99 -4.47
N GLU A 486 0.56 34.71 -3.68
CA GLU A 486 1.94 35.02 -4.05
C GLU A 486 2.42 34.22 -5.27
N LEU A 487 2.11 32.91 -5.32
CA LEU A 487 2.45 32.05 -6.46
C LEU A 487 1.75 32.46 -7.76
N ALA A 488 0.57 33.08 -7.67
CA ALA A 488 -0.17 33.56 -8.84
C ALA A 488 0.41 34.85 -9.45
N LYS A 489 1.30 35.56 -8.74
CA LYS A 489 1.94 36.78 -9.26
C LYS A 489 2.92 36.46 -10.40
N PRO A 490 3.16 37.40 -11.33
CA PRO A 490 4.17 37.21 -12.38
C PRO A 490 5.56 36.93 -11.79
N GLY A 491 6.14 35.78 -12.12
CA GLY A 491 7.42 35.34 -11.54
C GLY A 491 7.33 34.75 -10.12
N GLY A 492 6.12 34.52 -9.60
CA GLY A 492 5.89 33.91 -8.29
C GLY A 492 6.30 32.43 -8.22
N GLU A 493 6.26 31.72 -9.35
CA GLU A 493 6.88 30.40 -9.47
C GLU A 493 8.36 30.51 -9.88
N ALA A 494 9.21 29.66 -9.30
CA ALA A 494 10.63 29.60 -9.66
C ALA A 494 10.82 29.32 -11.17
N PRO A 495 11.84 29.91 -11.83
CA PRO A 495 12.06 29.72 -13.26
C PRO A 495 12.24 28.23 -13.60
N ARG A 496 11.47 27.74 -14.57
CA ARG A 496 11.55 26.37 -15.08
C ARG A 496 12.95 26.10 -15.61
N ARG A 497 13.68 25.16 -15.01
CA ARG A 497 14.76 24.45 -15.73
C ARG A 497 14.15 23.18 -16.32
N PRO A 498 14.21 22.94 -17.64
CA PRO A 498 13.72 21.70 -18.21
C PRO A 498 14.77 20.59 -17.97
N PRO A 499 14.39 19.39 -17.54
CA PRO A 499 15.16 18.20 -17.82
C PRO A 499 14.72 17.65 -19.17
N SER A 500 15.61 17.69 -20.15
CA SER A 500 15.66 16.66 -21.18
C SER A 500 16.06 15.36 -20.51
N ALA A 501 15.12 14.44 -20.25
CA ALA A 501 15.39 13.02 -20.07
C ALA A 501 14.08 12.22 -20.09
N SER A 502 14.16 11.07 -20.76
CA SER A 502 13.21 9.96 -20.90
C SER A 502 12.08 9.86 -19.85
N THR A 503 10.86 9.77 -20.36
CA THR A 503 9.66 9.30 -19.66
C THR A 503 9.85 7.89 -19.08
N THR A 504 10.22 7.82 -17.81
CA THR A 504 9.83 6.73 -16.91
C THR A 504 9.20 7.36 -15.67
N SER A 505 7.87 7.47 -15.67
CA SER A 505 7.11 7.93 -14.51
C SER A 505 6.98 6.81 -13.49
N SER A 506 7.88 6.75 -12.52
CA SER A 506 7.65 5.97 -11.30
C SER A 506 7.46 6.93 -10.13
N PHE A 507 6.25 7.46 -10.00
CA PHE A 507 5.76 7.89 -8.69
C PHE A 507 5.41 6.62 -7.92
N ASP A 508 6.46 5.91 -7.48
CA ASP A 508 6.26 4.83 -6.55
C ASP A 508 5.81 5.41 -5.22
N SER A 509 4.99 4.63 -4.53
CA SER A 509 4.57 4.82 -3.15
C SER A 509 5.75 5.14 -2.21
N PRO A 510 5.53 5.59 -0.95
CA PRO A 510 6.60 5.75 0.04
C PRO A 510 7.59 4.58 -0.04
N ARG A 511 8.87 4.96 -0.08
CA ARG A 511 9.99 4.13 -0.53
C ARG A 511 10.05 2.86 0.30
N ARG A 512 10.57 1.82 -0.35
CA ARG A 512 10.48 0.39 0.00
C ARG A 512 10.70 0.13 1.50
N ASP A 513 9.87 -0.76 2.05
CA ASP A 513 10.26 -1.67 3.13
C ASP A 513 11.49 -2.47 2.63
N ALA A 514 12.69 -1.97 2.85
CA ALA A 514 13.86 -2.82 2.85
C ALA A 514 13.67 -3.77 4.04
N ASN A 515 13.37 -5.06 3.77
CA ASN A 515 13.42 -6.07 4.81
C ASN A 515 14.81 -5.98 5.48
N PRO A 516 14.90 -5.81 6.81
CA PRO A 516 16.18 -6.00 7.47
C PRO A 516 16.65 -7.44 7.17
N PRO A 517 17.96 -7.68 6.96
CA PRO A 517 18.46 -9.03 6.86
C PRO A 517 18.03 -9.80 8.11
N LEU A 518 17.53 -11.02 7.91
CA LEU A 518 17.24 -11.94 9.00
C LEU A 518 18.46 -11.99 9.91
N ALA A 519 18.33 -11.42 11.11
CA ALA A 519 19.38 -11.51 12.12
C ALA A 519 19.62 -13.01 12.36
N PRO A 520 20.88 -13.47 12.33
CA PRO A 520 21.17 -14.87 12.59
C PRO A 520 20.62 -15.23 13.97
N VAL A 521 19.77 -16.26 14.02
CA VAL A 521 19.33 -16.89 15.27
C VAL A 521 20.60 -17.28 16.01
N ASN A 522 20.90 -16.57 17.10
CA ASN A 522 22.01 -16.88 17.97
C ASN A 522 21.76 -18.27 18.57
N ARG A 523 22.42 -19.28 17.99
CA ARG A 523 22.61 -20.59 18.60
C ARG A 523 23.49 -20.37 19.83
N GLY A 524 22.90 -20.48 21.02
CA GLY A 524 23.71 -20.47 22.24
C GLY A 524 22.93 -20.40 23.54
N MET A 525 22.23 -21.48 23.91
CA MET A 525 22.41 -22.10 25.23
C MET A 525 21.63 -23.42 25.29
N LYS A 526 22.37 -24.54 25.28
CA LYS A 526 21.87 -25.82 25.78
C LYS A 526 21.46 -25.61 27.24
N ARG A 527 20.17 -25.70 27.56
CA ARG A 527 19.73 -26.07 28.91
C ARG A 527 19.41 -27.55 28.88
N SER A 528 20.19 -28.29 29.66
CA SER A 528 19.99 -29.70 29.96
C SER A 528 18.61 -29.90 30.59
N ILE A 529 17.94 -30.96 30.15
CA ILE A 529 16.80 -31.56 30.82
C ILE A 529 17.37 -32.29 32.03
N GLU A 530 17.23 -31.70 33.22
CA GLU A 530 17.24 -32.35 34.52
C GLU A 530 16.98 -31.25 35.55
N ASP A 531 15.80 -31.33 36.18
CA ASP A 531 15.39 -30.78 37.49
C ASP A 531 13.89 -30.46 37.46
N VAL A 532 13.12 -31.54 37.57
CA VAL A 532 11.72 -31.52 37.98
C VAL A 532 11.71 -31.53 39.49
N GLU A 533 11.42 -30.41 40.17
CA GLU A 533 10.97 -30.44 41.56
C GLU A 533 10.02 -29.27 41.92
N ALA A 534 8.80 -29.68 42.28
CA ALA A 534 7.85 -29.12 43.25
C ALA A 534 7.46 -27.62 43.22
N LEU A 535 6.27 -27.34 42.70
CA LEU A 535 5.44 -26.18 43.09
C LEU A 535 4.55 -26.54 44.31
N PRO A 536 4.47 -25.72 45.37
CA PRO A 536 3.49 -25.94 46.44
C PRO A 536 2.13 -25.28 46.11
N ASN A 537 1.08 -26.07 46.31
CA ASN A 537 -0.34 -25.71 46.29
C ASN A 537 -0.66 -24.53 47.21
N VAL A 538 -1.41 -23.53 46.73
CA VAL A 538 -2.25 -22.68 47.59
C VAL A 538 -3.66 -22.56 47.03
N ARG A 539 -4.59 -22.88 47.94
CA ARG A 539 -6.03 -23.11 47.81
C ARG A 539 -6.85 -21.92 47.29
N ARG A 540 -7.83 -22.22 46.44
CA ARG A 540 -9.04 -21.42 46.21
C ARG A 540 -9.91 -21.38 47.47
N THR A 541 -10.22 -20.20 47.98
CA THR A 541 -11.32 -19.96 48.92
C THR A 541 -12.55 -19.43 48.17
N ARG A 542 -13.65 -20.17 48.28
CA ARG A 542 -15.02 -19.75 47.97
C ARG A 542 -15.55 -18.88 49.12
N SER A 543 -16.28 -17.81 48.83
CA SER A 543 -17.33 -17.31 49.72
C SER A 543 -18.67 -17.20 48.98
N ARG A 544 -19.66 -17.90 49.54
CA ARG A 544 -21.08 -17.89 49.20
C ARG A 544 -21.73 -16.54 49.55
N ARG A 545 -22.69 -16.08 48.75
CA ARG A 545 -24.12 -16.36 48.99
C ARG A 545 -24.86 -16.40 47.66
#